data_AF-A0A7K7VRC5-F1
#
_entry.id   AF-A0A7K7VRC5-F1
#
_cell.length_a   1.000
_cell.length_b   1.000
_cell.length_c   1.000
_cell.angle_alpha   90.00
_cell.angle_beta   90.00
_cell.angle_gamma   90.00
#
_symmetry.space_group_name_H-M   'P 1'
#
loop_
_entity.id
_entity.type
_entity.pdbx_description
1 polymer ?
#
loop_
_entity_poly.entity_id
_entity_poly.type
_entity_poly.pdbx_seq_one_letter_code
_entity_poly.pdbx_strand_id
1 'polypeptide(L)'
;YQFNPAFFQSAVTAQILLKALTNLPHTDFTLCKCMIDQAHQEERPIRQILYLGELLETCHFQAFWQALDENAELLDGISGFEDSVRKFICHVVGITYQHIDRWLLAEMLGDLS
;
A
#
# COMPACT_ATOMS: atom_id res chain seq x y z
N TYR A 1 -0.09 18.76 -7.75
CA TYR A 1 -1.13 19.54 -7.05
C TYR A 1 -0.65 20.84 -6.40
N GLN A 2 0.66 21.05 -6.17
CA GLN A 2 1.20 22.26 -5.52
C GLN A 2 0.91 23.63 -6.19
N PHE A 3 0.47 23.68 -7.45
CA PHE A 3 0.28 24.95 -8.16
C PHE A 3 -1.18 25.42 -8.27
N ASN A 4 -2.17 24.56 -7.99
CA ASN A 4 -3.60 24.93 -8.03
C ASN A 4 -4.44 24.03 -7.10
N PRO A 5 -4.74 24.48 -5.86
CA PRO A 5 -5.52 23.72 -4.87
C PRO A 5 -6.95 23.38 -5.34
N ALA A 6 -7.55 24.23 -6.18
CA ALA A 6 -8.93 24.08 -6.66
C ALA A 6 -9.16 22.88 -7.60
N PHE A 7 -8.09 22.25 -8.10
CA PHE A 7 -8.20 21.06 -8.97
C PHE A 7 -7.88 19.75 -8.24
N PHE A 8 -7.64 19.77 -6.92
CA PHE A 8 -7.34 18.57 -6.15
C PHE A 8 -8.46 17.54 -6.29
N GLN A 9 -8.15 16.40 -6.90
CA GLN A 9 -9.09 15.30 -7.06
C GLN A 9 -8.63 14.17 -6.16
N SER A 10 -9.24 14.06 -4.97
CA SER A 10 -8.89 13.05 -3.97
C SER A 10 -8.98 11.63 -4.54
N ALA A 11 -9.93 11.36 -5.46
CA ALA A 11 -10.06 10.08 -6.15
C ALA A 11 -8.86 9.76 -7.07
N VAL A 12 -8.36 10.75 -7.83
CA VAL A 12 -7.20 10.55 -8.71
C VAL A 12 -5.92 10.38 -7.89
N THR A 13 -5.74 11.20 -6.84
CA THR A 13 -4.61 11.06 -5.91
C THR A 13 -4.60 9.69 -5.23
N ALA A 14 -5.76 9.20 -4.79
CA ALA A 14 -5.92 7.87 -4.22
C ALA A 14 -5.48 6.77 -5.20
N GLN A 15 -5.94 6.83 -6.46
CA GLN A 15 -5.54 5.87 -7.48
C GLN A 15 -4.04 5.91 -7.79
N ILE A 16 -3.44 7.10 -7.83
CA ILE A 16 -1.99 7.26 -8.02
C ILE A 16 -1.22 6.61 -6.86
N LEU A 17 -1.63 6.88 -5.61
CA LEU A 17 -0.99 6.31 -4.43
C LEU A 17 -1.12 4.77 -4.40
N LEU A 18 -2.30 4.24 -4.70
CA LEU A 18 -2.51 2.80 -4.76
C LEU A 18 -1.68 2.15 -5.88
N LYS A 19 -1.57 2.78 -7.05
CA LYS A 19 -0.66 2.30 -8.10
C LYS A 19 0.80 2.38 -7.68
N ALA A 20 1.21 3.43 -6.97
CA ALA A 20 2.56 3.54 -6.44
C ALA A 20 2.87 2.40 -5.44
N LEU A 21 1.90 2.01 -4.60
CA LEU A 21 2.03 0.85 -3.71
C LEU A 21 2.23 -0.46 -4.48
N THR A 22 1.58 -0.64 -5.63
CA THR A 22 1.81 -1.83 -6.48
C THR A 22 3.19 -1.87 -7.13
N ASN A 23 3.94 -0.76 -7.11
CA ASN A 23 5.27 -0.64 -7.69
C ASN A 23 6.39 -0.74 -6.63
N LEU A 24 6.08 -1.10 -5.39
CA LEU A 24 7.09 -1.39 -4.37
C LEU A 24 8.02 -2.52 -4.85
N PRO A 25 9.35 -2.45 -4.58
CA PRO A 25 10.04 -1.61 -3.59
C PRO A 25 10.46 -0.20 -4.07
N HIS A 26 10.01 0.28 -5.23
CA HIS A 26 10.44 1.58 -5.73
C HIS A 26 9.97 2.75 -4.84
N THR A 27 10.76 3.83 -4.77
CA THR A 27 10.54 5.01 -3.92
C THR A 27 9.40 5.93 -4.40
N ASP A 28 8.62 5.49 -5.40
CA ASP A 28 7.51 6.25 -5.97
C ASP A 28 6.47 6.63 -4.92
N PHE A 29 6.22 5.74 -3.95
CA PHE A 29 5.26 5.99 -2.87
C PHE A 29 5.71 7.14 -1.95
N THR A 30 6.98 7.13 -1.52
CA THR A 30 7.55 8.19 -0.68
C THR A 30 7.54 9.54 -1.40
N LEU A 31 7.86 9.56 -2.70
CA LEU A 31 7.80 10.77 -3.52
C LEU A 31 6.37 11.30 -3.64
N CYS A 32 5.38 10.43 -3.90
CA CYS A 32 3.98 10.83 -3.96
C CYS A 32 3.50 11.42 -2.63
N LYS A 33 3.89 10.82 -1.49
CA LYS A 33 3.58 11.33 -0.15
C LYS A 33 4.10 12.76 0.05
N CYS A 34 5.35 13.03 -0.34
CA CYS A 34 5.95 14.37 -0.24
C CYS A 34 5.31 15.42 -1.17
N MET A 35 4.62 15.00 -2.23
CA MET A 35 3.97 15.90 -3.21
C MET A 35 2.55 16.31 -2.80
N ILE A 36 2.00 15.74 -1.72
CA ILE A 36 0.66 16.00 -1.18
C ILE A 36 0.80 16.85 0.08
N ASP A 37 0.10 17.98 0.14
CA ASP A 37 0.08 18.84 1.34
C ASP A 37 -0.51 18.10 2.55
N GLN A 38 0.01 18.41 3.74
CA GLN A 38 -0.38 17.74 4.99
C GLN A 38 -1.89 17.76 5.23
N ALA A 39 -2.58 18.86 4.91
CA ALA A 39 -4.04 18.95 5.03
C ALA A 39 -4.77 17.85 4.24
N HIS A 40 -4.32 17.57 3.02
CA HIS A 40 -4.91 16.53 2.17
C HIS A 40 -4.44 15.12 2.55
N GLN A 41 -3.33 14.97 3.25
CA GLN A 41 -2.88 13.67 3.78
C GLN A 41 -3.79 13.15 4.90
N GLU A 42 -4.44 14.05 5.64
CA GLU A 42 -5.37 13.68 6.72
C GLU A 42 -6.78 13.35 6.21
N GLU A 43 -7.09 13.66 4.95
CA GLU A 43 -8.38 13.40 4.33
C GLU A 43 -8.59 11.93 3.96
N ARG A 44 -9.83 11.45 4.07
CA ARG A 44 -10.23 10.16 3.50
C ARG A 44 -10.46 10.30 1.99
N PRO A 45 -10.02 9.35 1.14
CA PRO A 45 -9.40 8.06 1.48
C PRO A 45 -7.85 8.08 1.56
N ILE A 46 -7.22 9.24 1.38
CA ILE A 46 -5.75 9.35 1.26
C ILE A 46 -5.05 8.87 2.52
N ARG A 47 -5.55 9.28 3.69
CA ARG A 47 -4.99 8.87 4.99
C ARG A 47 -4.92 7.36 5.14
N GLN A 48 -5.95 6.63 4.71
CA GLN A 48 -5.97 5.16 4.80
C GLN A 48 -4.95 4.54 3.86
N ILE A 49 -4.80 5.07 2.65
CA ILE A 49 -3.80 4.57 1.69
C ILE A 49 -2.38 4.84 2.20
N LEU A 50 -2.16 6.01 2.82
CA LEU A 50 -0.88 6.33 3.47
C LEU A 50 -0.56 5.36 4.61
N TYR A 51 -1.55 5.02 5.43
CA TYR A 51 -1.40 4.06 6.51
C TYR A 51 -1.09 2.64 5.98
N LEU A 52 -1.80 2.18 4.95
CA LEU A 52 -1.51 0.92 4.28
C LEU A 52 -0.07 0.87 3.74
N GLY A 53 0.39 1.96 3.14
CA GLY A 53 1.77 2.05 2.67
C GLY A 53 2.81 2.01 3.78
N GLU A 54 2.56 2.69 4.90
CA GLU A 54 3.45 2.64 6.07
C GLU A 54 3.59 1.22 6.62
N LEU A 55 2.50 0.45 6.65
CA LEU A 55 2.53 -0.95 7.07
C LEU A 55 3.39 -1.81 6.12
N LEU A 56 3.33 -1.57 4.81
CA LEU A 56 4.20 -2.26 3.84
C LEU A 56 5.67 -1.84 3.97
N GLU A 57 5.95 -0.55 4.15
CA GLU A 57 7.32 -0.03 4.34
C GLU A 57 7.96 -0.58 5.63
N THR A 58 7.17 -0.72 6.69
CA THR A 58 7.62 -1.26 7.99
C THR A 58 7.48 -2.78 8.10
N CYS A 59 7.11 -3.47 7.01
CA CYS A 59 6.94 -4.92 6.93
C CYS A 59 5.88 -5.51 7.89
N HIS A 60 4.90 -4.72 8.33
CA HIS A 60 3.77 -5.18 9.15
C HIS A 60 2.67 -5.82 8.27
N PHE A 61 3.00 -6.93 7.61
CA PHE A 61 2.13 -7.53 6.58
C PHE A 61 0.79 -8.03 7.10
N GLN A 62 0.75 -8.65 8.29
CA GLN A 62 -0.51 -9.12 8.88
C GLN A 62 -1.48 -7.97 9.15
N ALA A 63 -0.98 -6.88 9.75
CA ALA A 63 -1.77 -5.67 9.99
C ALA A 63 -2.20 -5.01 8.68
N PHE A 64 -1.36 -5.07 7.65
CA PHE A 64 -1.70 -4.58 6.32
C PHE A 64 -2.92 -5.32 5.76
N TRP A 65 -2.94 -6.66 5.79
CA TRP A 65 -4.07 -7.43 5.26
C TRP A 65 -5.38 -7.17 6.01
N GLN A 66 -5.31 -7.04 7.35
CA GLN A 66 -6.47 -6.67 8.17
C GLN A 66 -7.00 -5.28 7.82
N ALA A 67 -6.11 -4.28 7.75
CA ALA A 67 -6.48 -2.92 7.38
C ALA A 67 -6.99 -2.84 5.93
N LEU A 68 -6.49 -3.69 5.04
CA LEU A 68 -6.94 -3.76 3.66
C LEU A 68 -8.37 -4.30 3.57
N ASP A 69 -8.71 -5.34 4.32
CA ASP A 69 -10.06 -5.93 4.39
C ASP A 69 -11.09 -4.89 4.87
N GLU A 70 -10.74 -4.12 5.92
CA GLU A 70 -11.58 -3.01 6.41
C GLU A 70 -11.78 -1.88 5.39
N ASN A 71 -10.88 -1.76 4.42
CA ASN A 71 -10.88 -0.71 3.39
C ASN A 71 -10.97 -1.28 1.98
N ALA A 72 -11.61 -2.44 1.79
CA ALA A 72 -11.69 -3.14 0.50
C ALA A 72 -12.30 -2.28 -0.62
N GLU A 73 -13.18 -1.33 -0.27
CA GLU A 73 -13.76 -0.34 -1.19
C GLU A 73 -12.71 0.53 -1.91
N LEU A 74 -11.53 0.73 -1.31
CA LEU A 74 -10.44 1.52 -1.91
C LEU A 74 -9.80 0.81 -3.11
N LEU A 75 -9.90 -0.52 -3.17
CA LEU A 75 -9.33 -1.32 -4.24
C LEU A 75 -10.27 -1.49 -5.43
N ASP A 76 -11.49 -0.95 -5.35
CA ASP A 76 -12.45 -1.09 -6.45
C ASP A 76 -11.90 -0.45 -7.73
N GLY A 77 -11.74 -1.29 -8.77
CA GLY A 77 -11.13 -0.91 -10.04
C GLY A 77 -9.60 -1.09 -10.15
N ILE A 78 -8.90 -1.57 -9.11
CA ILE A 78 -7.46 -1.90 -9.18
C ILE A 78 -7.26 -3.42 -9.26
N SER A 79 -7.24 -3.94 -10.48
CA SER A 79 -6.97 -5.36 -10.73
C SER A 79 -5.52 -5.72 -10.40
N GLY A 80 -5.32 -6.78 -9.61
CA GLY A 80 -4.00 -7.34 -9.33
C GLY A 80 -3.21 -6.64 -8.21
N PHE A 81 -3.85 -5.75 -7.44
CA PHE A 81 -3.22 -5.07 -6.31
C PHE A 81 -2.60 -6.06 -5.31
N GLU A 82 -3.40 -7.02 -4.84
CA GLU A 82 -2.93 -8.00 -3.85
C GLU A 82 -1.80 -8.88 -4.39
N ASP A 83 -1.84 -9.25 -5.67
CA ASP A 83 -0.79 -10.05 -6.31
C ASP A 83 0.54 -9.28 -6.36
N SER A 84 0.50 -7.98 -6.70
CA SER A 84 1.67 -7.11 -6.63
C SER A 84 2.23 -7.00 -5.20
N VAL A 85 1.37 -6.85 -4.20
CA VAL A 85 1.80 -6.80 -2.80
C VAL A 85 2.41 -8.14 -2.36
N ARG A 86 1.79 -9.28 -2.69
CA ARG A 86 2.33 -10.61 -2.39
C ARG A 86 3.70 -10.82 -3.05
N LYS A 87 3.89 -10.38 -4.29
CA LYS A 87 5.21 -10.41 -4.97
C LYS A 87 6.26 -9.60 -4.21
N PHE A 88 5.90 -8.41 -3.74
CA PHE A 88 6.78 -7.59 -2.91
C PHE A 88 7.13 -8.31 -1.58
N ILE A 89 6.15 -8.87 -0.88
CA ILE A 89 6.37 -9.63 0.36
C ILE A 89 7.30 -10.83 0.10
N CYS A 90 7.04 -11.61 -0.95
CA CYS A 90 7.90 -12.73 -1.36
C CYS A 90 9.33 -12.27 -1.65
N HIS A 91 9.52 -11.11 -2.28
CA HIS A 91 10.83 -10.55 -2.55
C HIS A 91 11.57 -10.18 -1.24
N VAL A 92 10.90 -9.48 -0.32
CA VAL A 92 11.47 -9.11 0.99
C VAL A 92 11.84 -10.36 1.80
N VAL A 93 10.94 -11.34 1.87
CA VAL A 93 11.18 -12.61 2.59
C VAL A 93 12.34 -13.38 1.94
N GLY A 94 12.40 -13.44 0.61
CA GLY A 94 13.47 -14.14 -0.11
C GLY A 94 14.86 -13.52 0.08
N ILE A 95 14.95 -12.25 0.46
CA ILE A 95 16.21 -11.57 0.79
C ILE A 95 16.56 -11.74 2.27
N THR A 96 15.56 -11.76 3.16
CA THR A 96 15.76 -11.68 4.62
C THR A 96 15.80 -13.05 5.31
N TYR A 97 15.15 -14.07 4.76
CA TYR A 97 15.05 -15.41 5.35
C TYR A 97 15.74 -16.47 4.47
N GLN A 98 16.57 -17.31 5.09
CA GLN A 98 17.11 -18.52 4.46
C GLN A 98 16.17 -19.72 4.63
N HIS A 99 15.47 -19.78 5.77
CA HIS A 99 14.44 -20.76 6.08
C HIS A 99 13.29 -20.03 6.77
N ILE A 100 12.06 -20.25 6.29
CA ILE A 100 10.84 -19.70 6.86
C ILE A 100 9.82 -20.83 6.98
N ASP A 101 9.09 -20.85 8.09
CA ASP A 101 7.99 -21.76 8.26
C ASP A 101 6.87 -21.49 7.26
N ARG A 102 6.28 -22.56 6.72
CA ARG A 102 5.18 -22.45 5.75
C ARG A 102 3.97 -21.71 6.32
N TRP A 103 3.69 -21.91 7.62
CA TRP A 103 2.58 -21.24 8.30
C TRP A 103 2.82 -19.74 8.42
N LEU A 104 4.03 -19.33 8.83
CA LEU A 104 4.40 -17.93 8.96
C LEU A 104 4.38 -17.21 7.59
N LEU A 105 4.87 -17.88 6.54
CA LEU A 105 4.81 -17.33 5.18
C LEU A 105 3.36 -17.18 4.70
N ALA A 106 2.47 -18.13 5.03
CA ALA A 106 1.05 -18.03 4.68
C ALA A 106 0.38 -16.84 5.38
N GLU A 107 0.64 -16.64 6.68
CA GLU A 107 0.13 -15.49 7.42
C GLU A 107 0.65 -14.17 6.84
N MET A 108 1.93 -14.10 6.48
CA MET A 108 2.52 -12.89 5.85
C MET A 108 1.89 -12.58 4.49
N LEU A 109 1.44 -13.60 3.74
CA LEU A 109 0.80 -13.43 2.43
C LEU A 109 -0.72 -13.20 2.51
N GLY A 110 -1.26 -13.08 3.72
CA GLY A 110 -2.66 -12.75 3.98
C GLY A 110 -3.58 -13.95 4.07
N ASP A 111 -3.07 -15.08 4.59
CA ASP A 111 -3.80 -16.35 4.76
C ASP A 111 -4.57 -16.76 3.50
N LEU A 112 -3.86 -17.44 2.59
CA LEU A 112 -4.47 -18.15 1.46
C LEU A 112 -5.34 -19.30 2.01
N SER A 113 -6.58 -19.01 2.40
CA SER A 113 -7.61 -20.02 2.70
C SER A 113 -8.10 -20.67 1.41
#